data_AF-A0A7X5LJJ1-F1
#
_entry.id   AF-A0A7X5LJJ1-F1
#
_cell.length_a   1.000
_cell.length_b   1.000
_cell.length_c   1.000
_cell.angle_alpha   90.00
_cell.angle_beta   90.00
_cell.angle_gamma   90.00
#
_symmetry.space_group_name_H-M   'P 1'
#
loop_
_entity.id
_entity.type
_entity.pdbx_description
1 polymer ?
#
loop_
_entity_poly.entity_id
_entity_poly.type
_entity_poly.pdbx_seq_one_letter_code
_entity_poly.pdbx_strand_id
1 'polypeptide(L)'
;MKRFKESPIANALNHISSDSDSFYHSLDVENRLFVKQTISHLPTEIQRILIKRYKTFDKPFNANTYLRNTVNKIDDLLPEKLVSYFSAGEDELRELAENNSQRCKRFEYYSLENSDTRNVTGSNPVNGNLALYDLSAELVNGFGITPPEVSKSVTLTGALKRMQDKYWWLRKLRKVIARKREAVLIHLGQVNSRKGKYCSDYTVEYRLIQKDLQRKMLENLVIVNENNESFSLAELSDKNVSNPVNRKNELMTRMAGYEKIAKGNNHKSLFVTITCPSRFHNTYGKTGDPNPKWDGSTPYDAQQYLNEMWALVRAELNRKEIKVYGFRIAEPQHDGTPHWHMLIFVQQEQAQQFKAIIEHYALREDGDEAGAAEYRCDFKDIDYSRGSATGYIAKYVSKNVNGANLDSDIDGGNAIEASQRVEAWASCWGIRQFQQIGAGSVTVWRELRRLKELLGDNESFSKIHDAADKGAWAEFVTLMGGVFCKRDDQPIRPLYKEKVDTETGELKQTYFDEAVSISLRGVKLGEKEVITRIHEWRIENRGTRAA
;
A
#
# COMPACT_ATOMS: atom_id res chain seq x y z
N MET A 1 48.23 0.72 -11.25
CA MET A 1 47.49 -0.09 -10.26
C MET A 1 46.77 0.83 -9.27
N LYS A 2 45.50 1.18 -9.54
CA LYS A 2 44.65 1.87 -8.57
C LYS A 2 44.00 0.80 -7.70
N ARG A 3 44.28 0.81 -6.39
CA ARG A 3 43.58 -0.01 -5.39
C ARG A 3 42.10 0.38 -5.42
N PHE A 4 41.24 -0.55 -5.81
CA PHE A 4 39.80 -0.42 -5.58
C PHE A 4 39.57 -0.30 -4.08
N LYS A 5 38.90 0.75 -3.63
CA LYS A 5 38.37 0.81 -2.26
C LYS A 5 37.22 -0.20 -2.19
N GLU A 6 37.42 -1.25 -1.40
CA GLU A 6 36.38 -2.24 -1.11
C GLU A 6 35.15 -1.56 -0.47
N SER A 7 33.97 -2.01 -0.88
CA SER A 7 32.67 -1.54 -0.39
C SER A 7 32.53 -1.80 1.13
N PRO A 8 31.86 -0.91 1.91
CA PRO A 8 31.52 -1.17 3.31
C PRO A 8 30.81 -2.51 3.55
N ILE A 9 30.08 -3.01 2.54
CA ILE A 9 29.38 -4.29 2.55
C ILE A 9 30.38 -5.46 2.49
N ALA A 10 31.48 -5.34 1.74
CA ALA A 10 32.52 -6.36 1.65
C ALA A 10 33.31 -6.50 2.96
N ASN A 11 33.58 -5.37 3.65
CA ASN A 11 34.22 -5.39 4.97
C ASN A 11 33.29 -5.95 6.07
N ALA A 12 31.98 -5.73 5.97
CA ALA A 12 31.02 -6.41 6.84
C ALA A 12 31.05 -7.93 6.59
N LEU A 13 31.05 -8.37 5.32
CA LEU A 13 31.01 -9.79 4.94
C LEU A 13 32.23 -10.60 5.45
N ASN A 14 33.41 -9.98 5.55
CA ASN A 14 34.61 -10.63 6.10
C ASN A 14 34.58 -10.77 7.64
N HIS A 15 34.01 -9.81 8.38
CA HIS A 15 33.78 -9.93 9.83
C HIS A 15 32.62 -10.89 10.18
N ILE A 16 31.70 -11.11 9.24
CA ILE A 16 30.49 -11.91 9.38
C ILE A 16 30.77 -13.44 9.44
N SER A 17 31.83 -13.91 8.77
CA SER A 17 32.21 -15.33 8.77
C SER A 17 32.80 -15.76 10.12
N SER A 18 33.63 -14.92 10.73
CA SER A 18 34.37 -15.28 11.96
C SER A 18 33.49 -15.47 13.19
N ASP A 19 32.42 -14.69 13.32
CA ASP A 19 31.51 -14.75 14.49
C ASP A 19 30.60 -15.97 14.48
N SER A 20 30.20 -16.41 13.27
CA SER A 20 29.41 -17.61 13.08
C SER A 20 30.27 -18.85 13.32
N ASP A 21 31.51 -18.84 12.83
CA ASP A 21 32.47 -19.92 13.07
C ASP A 21 32.79 -20.05 14.56
N SER A 22 33.09 -18.94 15.25
CA SER A 22 33.32 -18.94 16.71
C SER A 22 32.14 -19.53 17.50
N PHE A 23 30.90 -19.20 17.09
CA PHE A 23 29.70 -19.78 17.71
C PHE A 23 29.63 -21.30 17.53
N TYR A 24 29.80 -21.81 16.31
CA TYR A 24 29.73 -23.25 16.09
C TYR A 24 30.81 -24.00 16.89
N HIS A 25 32.02 -23.43 17.02
CA HIS A 25 33.09 -24.03 17.82
C HIS A 25 32.77 -24.06 19.33
N SER A 26 31.95 -23.14 19.84
CA SER A 26 31.53 -23.15 21.25
C SER A 26 30.50 -24.22 21.61
N LEU A 27 29.83 -24.82 20.62
CA LEU A 27 28.85 -25.88 20.85
C LEU A 27 29.54 -27.25 20.86
N ASP A 28 29.01 -28.18 21.66
CA ASP A 28 29.33 -29.60 21.53
C ASP A 28 28.91 -30.14 20.15
N VAL A 29 29.39 -31.34 19.83
CA VAL A 29 29.25 -31.92 18.49
C VAL A 29 27.79 -32.12 18.10
N GLU A 30 26.94 -32.59 19.01
CA GLU A 30 25.53 -32.89 18.71
C GLU A 30 24.74 -31.59 18.48
N ASN A 31 24.89 -30.61 19.37
CA ASN A 31 24.21 -29.32 19.22
C ASN A 31 24.73 -28.56 17.98
N ARG A 32 26.03 -28.65 17.67
CA ARG A 32 26.60 -28.05 16.46
C ARG A 32 25.97 -28.65 15.20
N LEU A 33 25.85 -29.97 15.14
CA LEU A 33 25.24 -30.66 14.00
C LEU A 33 23.75 -30.30 13.86
N PHE A 34 23.01 -30.32 14.96
CA PHE A 34 21.61 -29.94 15.00
C PHE A 34 21.39 -28.51 14.48
N VAL A 35 22.11 -27.53 15.02
CA VAL A 35 21.95 -26.13 14.61
C VAL A 35 22.28 -25.95 13.13
N LYS A 36 23.40 -26.52 12.66
CA LYS A 36 23.79 -26.44 11.24
C LYS A 36 22.73 -27.02 10.32
N GLN A 37 22.24 -28.22 10.61
CA GLN A 37 21.20 -28.88 9.81
C GLN A 37 19.89 -28.09 9.79
N THR A 38 19.58 -27.42 10.90
CA THR A 38 18.29 -26.72 11.05
C THR A 38 18.26 -25.38 10.32
N ILE A 39 19.37 -24.64 10.22
CA ILE A 39 19.34 -23.26 9.68
C ILE A 39 20.14 -23.05 8.40
N SER A 40 20.91 -24.02 7.92
CA SER A 40 21.83 -23.81 6.78
C SER A 40 21.13 -23.43 5.48
N HIS A 41 19.88 -23.86 5.28
CA HIS A 41 19.09 -23.50 4.09
C HIS A 41 18.58 -22.07 4.14
N LEU A 42 18.50 -21.45 5.32
CA LEU A 42 17.97 -20.10 5.49
C LEU A 42 18.98 -19.04 5.05
N PRO A 43 18.53 -17.82 4.69
CA PRO A 43 19.40 -16.70 4.38
C PRO A 43 20.33 -16.36 5.55
N THR A 44 21.56 -15.96 5.24
CA THR A 44 22.60 -15.68 6.25
C THR A 44 22.14 -14.65 7.28
N GLU A 45 21.35 -13.67 6.87
CA GLU A 45 20.78 -12.62 7.73
C GLU A 45 19.84 -13.22 8.78
N ILE A 46 18.99 -14.18 8.39
CA ILE A 46 18.12 -14.91 9.30
C ILE A 46 18.94 -15.79 10.23
N GLN A 47 19.93 -16.51 9.69
CA GLN A 47 20.83 -17.35 10.49
C GLN A 47 21.50 -16.54 11.61
N ARG A 48 21.99 -15.32 11.33
CA ARG A 48 22.60 -14.45 12.35
C ARG A 48 21.63 -14.07 13.46
N ILE A 49 20.39 -13.74 13.12
CA ILE A 49 19.37 -13.38 14.12
C ILE A 49 19.07 -14.58 15.01
N LEU A 50 18.91 -15.76 14.41
CA LEU A 50 18.67 -17.01 15.12
C LEU A 50 19.84 -17.38 16.03
N ILE A 51 21.08 -17.31 15.54
CA ILE A 51 22.29 -17.58 16.33
C ILE A 51 22.41 -16.61 17.50
N LYS A 52 22.18 -15.30 17.27
CA LYS A 52 22.23 -14.29 18.33
C LYS A 52 21.20 -14.60 19.42
N ARG A 53 19.99 -15.02 19.04
CA ARG A 53 18.94 -15.40 19.99
C ARG A 53 19.25 -16.73 20.67
N TYR A 54 19.81 -17.70 19.96
CA TYR A 54 20.23 -18.99 20.52
C TYR A 54 21.21 -18.81 21.68
N LYS A 55 22.18 -17.89 21.53
CA LYS A 55 23.19 -17.57 22.56
C LYS A 55 22.58 -17.00 23.86
N THR A 56 21.32 -16.55 23.88
CA THR A 56 20.70 -15.98 25.08
C THR A 56 19.98 -17.01 25.96
N PHE A 57 19.98 -18.29 25.57
CA PHE A 57 19.34 -19.35 26.35
C PHE A 57 20.36 -20.04 27.25
N ASP A 58 19.96 -20.26 28.51
CA ASP A 58 20.83 -20.89 29.51
C ASP A 58 21.04 -22.40 29.26
N LYS A 59 20.12 -23.05 28.55
CA LYS A 59 20.12 -24.50 28.31
C LYS A 59 20.00 -24.82 26.82
N PRO A 60 20.85 -25.72 26.28
CA PRO A 60 20.76 -26.16 24.88
C PRO A 60 19.38 -26.69 24.49
N PHE A 61 18.70 -27.43 25.38
CA PHE A 61 17.35 -27.93 25.12
C PHE A 61 16.35 -26.82 24.79
N ASN A 62 16.37 -25.71 25.56
CA ASN A 62 15.48 -24.57 25.33
C ASN A 62 15.85 -23.85 24.03
N ALA A 63 17.15 -23.69 23.78
CA ALA A 63 17.68 -23.06 22.57
C ALA A 63 17.28 -23.85 21.30
N ASN A 64 17.46 -25.18 21.32
CA ASN A 64 17.10 -26.08 20.23
C ASN A 64 15.59 -26.12 20.00
N THR A 65 14.79 -26.15 21.07
CA THR A 65 13.33 -26.11 20.98
C THR A 65 12.85 -24.80 20.36
N TYR A 66 13.41 -23.66 20.80
CA TYR A 66 13.15 -22.36 20.20
C TYR A 66 13.53 -22.35 18.71
N LEU A 67 14.73 -22.84 18.38
CA LEU A 67 15.25 -22.83 17.02
C LEU A 67 14.34 -23.62 16.09
N ARG A 68 14.02 -24.87 16.44
CA ARG A 68 13.11 -25.74 15.67
C ARG A 68 11.75 -25.08 15.45
N ASN A 69 11.13 -24.59 16.52
CA ASN A 69 9.79 -23.99 16.42
C ASN A 69 9.79 -22.69 15.59
N THR A 70 10.87 -21.91 15.65
CA THR A 70 11.00 -20.66 14.90
C THR A 70 11.30 -20.94 13.43
N VAL A 71 12.15 -21.91 13.13
CA VAL A 71 12.51 -22.29 11.76
C VAL A 71 11.32 -22.89 11.04
N ASN A 72 10.56 -23.80 11.66
CA ASN A 72 9.33 -24.32 11.06
C ASN A 72 8.37 -23.19 10.65
N LYS A 73 8.21 -22.17 11.51
CA LYS A 73 7.39 -21.00 11.19
C LYS A 73 7.97 -20.17 10.04
N ILE A 74 9.30 -20.03 9.97
CA ILE A 74 9.95 -19.33 8.85
C ILE A 74 9.71 -20.07 7.55
N ASP A 75 9.83 -21.39 7.55
CA ASP A 75 9.59 -22.24 6.37
C ASP A 75 8.13 -22.15 5.90
N ASP A 76 7.16 -22.08 6.82
CA ASP A 76 5.74 -21.86 6.49
C ASP A 76 5.51 -20.47 5.86
N LEU A 77 6.26 -19.46 6.30
CA LEU A 77 6.10 -18.09 5.84
C LEU A 77 6.80 -17.83 4.51
N LEU A 78 8.01 -18.34 4.33
CA LEU A 78 8.90 -18.04 3.20
C LEU A 78 8.92 -19.21 2.22
N PRO A 79 8.27 -19.09 1.05
CA PRO A 79 8.31 -20.14 0.03
C PRO A 79 9.75 -20.50 -0.33
N GLU A 80 10.03 -21.79 -0.49
CA GLU A 80 11.37 -22.32 -0.80
C GLU A 80 12.03 -21.59 -1.99
N LYS A 81 11.26 -21.34 -3.06
CA LYS A 81 11.71 -20.63 -4.25
C LYS A 81 12.13 -19.17 -4.00
N LEU A 82 11.77 -18.58 -2.86
CA LEU A 82 12.11 -17.22 -2.48
C LEU A 82 13.23 -17.14 -1.44
N VAL A 83 13.68 -18.25 -0.88
CA VAL A 83 14.72 -18.29 0.15
C VAL A 83 16.00 -17.63 -0.34
N SER A 84 16.48 -18.00 -1.53
CA SER A 84 17.67 -17.39 -2.15
C SER A 84 17.50 -15.92 -2.52
N TYR A 85 16.27 -15.42 -2.58
CA TYR A 85 15.93 -14.06 -2.98
C TYR A 85 15.52 -13.17 -1.81
N PHE A 86 15.72 -13.62 -0.56
CA PHE A 86 15.36 -12.86 0.64
C PHE A 86 16.02 -11.48 0.67
N SER A 87 17.30 -11.43 0.30
CA SER A 87 18.10 -10.20 0.20
C SER A 87 18.23 -9.66 -1.22
N ALA A 88 17.39 -10.14 -2.16
CA ALA A 88 17.54 -9.81 -3.58
C ALA A 88 17.44 -8.31 -3.86
N GLY A 89 18.41 -7.81 -4.62
CA GLY A 89 18.41 -6.48 -5.19
C GLY A 89 17.48 -6.35 -6.40
N GLU A 90 17.34 -5.13 -6.93
CA GLU A 90 16.45 -4.86 -8.08
C GLU A 90 16.85 -5.62 -9.35
N ASP A 91 18.14 -5.85 -9.59
CA ASP A 91 18.63 -6.54 -10.79
C ASP A 91 18.33 -8.05 -10.74
N GLU A 92 18.56 -8.69 -9.60
CA GLU A 92 18.21 -10.10 -9.37
C GLU A 92 16.70 -10.33 -9.52
N LEU A 93 15.87 -9.39 -9.04
CA LEU A 93 14.42 -9.45 -9.23
C LEU A 93 14.01 -9.31 -10.69
N ARG A 94 14.71 -8.48 -11.48
CA ARG A 94 14.46 -8.33 -12.93
C ARG A 94 14.83 -9.60 -13.68
N GLU A 95 15.96 -10.20 -13.34
CA GLU A 95 16.40 -11.46 -13.93
C GLU A 95 15.42 -12.60 -13.60
N LEU A 96 15.03 -12.73 -12.33
CA LEU A 96 14.03 -13.72 -11.90
C LEU A 96 12.69 -13.51 -12.63
N ALA A 97 12.25 -12.25 -12.78
CA ALA A 97 11.03 -11.92 -13.48
C ALA A 97 11.09 -12.29 -14.97
N GLU A 98 12.19 -11.99 -15.65
CA GLU A 98 12.42 -12.39 -17.04
C GLU A 98 12.40 -13.92 -17.15
N ASN A 99 13.20 -14.62 -16.34
CA ASN A 99 13.30 -16.08 -16.35
C ASN A 99 11.95 -16.76 -16.15
N ASN A 100 11.16 -16.31 -15.18
CA ASN A 100 9.83 -16.86 -14.92
C ASN A 100 8.85 -16.56 -16.06
N SER A 101 8.89 -15.34 -16.63
CA SER A 101 8.06 -14.99 -17.78
C SER A 101 8.36 -15.88 -19.00
N GLN A 102 9.64 -16.18 -19.25
CA GLN A 102 10.08 -17.06 -20.33
C GLN A 102 9.70 -18.52 -20.07
N ARG A 103 9.72 -18.99 -18.81
CA ARG A 103 9.22 -20.32 -18.44
C ARG A 103 7.73 -20.48 -18.77
N CYS A 104 6.90 -19.50 -18.41
CA CYS A 104 5.48 -19.51 -18.77
C CYS A 104 5.26 -19.52 -20.31
N LYS A 105 6.10 -18.81 -21.08
CA LYS A 105 6.06 -18.87 -22.55
C LYS A 105 6.47 -20.24 -23.09
N ARG A 106 7.47 -20.90 -22.47
CA ARG A 106 7.88 -22.25 -22.87
C ARG A 106 6.79 -23.30 -22.69
N PHE A 107 5.95 -23.18 -21.66
CA PHE A 107 4.80 -24.07 -21.50
C PHE A 107 3.86 -24.02 -22.71
N GLU A 108 3.71 -22.85 -23.35
CA GLU A 108 2.91 -22.70 -24.56
C GLU A 108 3.53 -23.45 -25.74
N TYR A 109 4.85 -23.31 -25.95
CA TYR A 109 5.56 -24.02 -27.02
C TYR A 109 5.46 -25.55 -26.88
N TYR A 110 5.67 -26.10 -25.67
CA TYR A 110 5.55 -27.54 -25.43
C TYR A 110 4.10 -28.05 -25.54
N SER A 111 3.11 -27.20 -25.27
CA SER A 111 1.71 -27.54 -25.50
C SER A 111 1.36 -27.60 -26.99
N LEU A 112 2.04 -26.83 -27.83
CA LEU A 112 1.85 -26.84 -29.28
C LEU A 112 2.56 -28.04 -29.94
N GLU A 113 3.79 -28.39 -29.51
CA GLU A 113 4.53 -29.54 -30.05
C GLU A 113 3.88 -30.90 -29.75
N ASN A 114 3.17 -31.03 -28.63
CA ASN A 114 2.43 -32.26 -28.28
C ASN A 114 1.03 -32.34 -28.94
N SER A 115 0.66 -31.38 -29.80
CA SER A 115 -0.64 -31.36 -30.48
C SER A 115 -0.67 -32.04 -31.86
N ASP A 116 0.46 -32.57 -32.33
CA ASP A 116 0.49 -33.51 -33.46
C ASP A 116 0.11 -34.92 -32.97
N THR A 117 -1.17 -35.29 -33.15
CA THR A 117 -1.73 -36.66 -33.39
C THR A 117 -3.20 -36.83 -32.95
N ARG A 118 -4.00 -35.76 -32.82
CA ARG A 118 -5.47 -35.94 -32.79
C ARG A 118 -6.15 -34.94 -33.71
N ASN A 119 -6.70 -35.47 -34.80
CA ASN A 119 -7.66 -34.77 -35.65
C ASN A 119 -8.85 -34.32 -34.78
N VAL A 120 -8.85 -33.08 -34.33
CA VAL A 120 -10.00 -32.46 -33.68
C VAL A 120 -10.86 -31.81 -34.76
N THR A 121 -11.84 -32.56 -35.24
CA THR A 121 -12.98 -32.01 -35.98
C THR A 121 -13.88 -31.27 -34.99
N GLY A 122 -13.56 -30.00 -34.74
CA GLY A 122 -14.37 -29.14 -33.87
C GLY A 122 -13.74 -27.77 -33.65
N SER A 123 -14.42 -26.72 -34.12
CA SER A 123 -14.08 -25.33 -33.86
C SER A 123 -14.24 -24.99 -32.36
N ASN A 124 -13.18 -25.18 -31.56
CA ASN A 124 -12.86 -24.42 -30.33
C ASN A 124 -11.73 -25.08 -29.50
N PRO A 125 -10.50 -24.50 -29.43
CA PRO A 125 -9.44 -24.98 -28.55
C PRO A 125 -9.62 -24.41 -27.13
N VAL A 126 -10.72 -24.76 -26.44
CA VAL A 126 -10.95 -24.29 -25.05
C VAL A 126 -10.13 -25.10 -24.05
N ASN A 127 -9.86 -26.38 -24.33
CA ASN A 127 -9.17 -27.27 -23.38
C ASN A 127 -7.64 -27.09 -23.30
N GLY A 128 -6.97 -26.70 -24.39
CA GLY A 128 -5.50 -26.52 -24.40
C GLY A 128 -5.04 -25.30 -23.57
N ASN A 129 -5.78 -24.20 -23.65
CA ASN A 129 -5.46 -22.98 -22.90
C ASN A 129 -5.69 -23.12 -21.39
N LEU A 130 -6.60 -24.01 -20.96
CA LEU A 130 -6.85 -24.26 -19.55
C LEU A 130 -5.70 -25.04 -18.89
N ALA A 131 -5.21 -26.11 -19.54
CA ALA A 131 -4.05 -26.86 -19.05
C ALA A 131 -2.78 -25.98 -18.96
N LEU A 132 -2.57 -25.10 -19.96
CA LEU A 132 -1.48 -24.12 -19.95
C LEU A 132 -1.61 -23.11 -18.80
N TYR A 133 -2.83 -22.67 -18.52
CA TYR A 133 -3.12 -21.79 -17.40
C TYR A 133 -2.79 -22.48 -16.07
N ASP A 134 -3.22 -23.73 -15.88
CA ASP A 134 -2.98 -24.48 -14.65
C ASP A 134 -1.48 -24.67 -14.37
N LEU A 135 -0.69 -25.05 -15.39
CA LEU A 135 0.77 -25.17 -15.27
C LEU A 135 1.45 -23.83 -14.93
N SER A 136 1.03 -22.76 -15.60
CA SER A 136 1.56 -21.41 -15.32
C SER A 136 1.17 -20.94 -13.93
N ALA A 137 -0.06 -21.24 -13.50
CA ALA A 137 -0.60 -20.91 -12.19
C ALA A 137 0.13 -21.67 -11.07
N GLU A 138 0.46 -22.96 -11.28
CA GLU A 138 1.28 -23.75 -10.35
C GLU A 138 2.67 -23.14 -10.17
N LEU A 139 3.34 -22.76 -11.26
CA LEU A 139 4.63 -22.08 -11.19
C LEU A 139 4.54 -20.79 -10.38
N VAL A 140 3.52 -19.97 -10.65
CA VAL A 140 3.24 -18.70 -9.94
C VAL A 140 2.97 -18.93 -8.45
N ASN A 141 2.12 -19.90 -8.12
CA ASN A 141 1.78 -20.27 -6.74
C ASN A 141 3.01 -20.72 -5.96
N GLY A 142 3.96 -21.42 -6.60
CA GLY A 142 5.22 -21.83 -5.95
C GLY A 142 6.10 -20.67 -5.46
N PHE A 143 5.86 -19.44 -5.90
CA PHE A 143 6.50 -18.22 -5.37
C PHE A 143 5.65 -17.52 -4.30
N GLY A 144 4.55 -18.12 -3.84
CA GLY A 144 3.59 -17.48 -2.93
C GLY A 144 2.82 -16.32 -3.57
N ILE A 145 2.70 -16.31 -4.91
CA ILE A 145 1.97 -15.30 -5.67
C ILE A 145 0.64 -15.89 -6.10
N THR A 146 -0.47 -15.17 -5.88
CA THR A 146 -1.77 -15.57 -6.43
C THR A 146 -1.80 -15.32 -7.95
N PRO A 147 -2.09 -16.34 -8.77
CA PRO A 147 -2.24 -16.20 -10.22
C PRO A 147 -3.42 -15.29 -10.58
N PRO A 148 -3.45 -14.73 -11.81
CA PRO A 148 -4.58 -13.92 -12.25
C PRO A 148 -5.86 -14.75 -12.33
N GLU A 149 -6.86 -14.43 -11.51
CA GLU A 149 -8.15 -15.13 -11.51
C GLU A 149 -8.96 -14.80 -12.77
N VAL A 150 -9.37 -15.85 -13.50
CA VAL A 150 -10.21 -15.72 -14.69
C VAL A 150 -11.60 -15.23 -14.29
N SER A 151 -12.04 -14.15 -14.93
CA SER A 151 -13.30 -13.48 -14.63
C SER A 151 -13.84 -12.75 -15.87
N LYS A 152 -14.99 -12.08 -15.76
CA LYS A 152 -15.51 -11.25 -16.86
C LYS A 152 -14.53 -10.14 -17.29
N SER A 153 -13.69 -9.65 -16.37
CA SER A 153 -12.72 -8.60 -16.63
C SER A 153 -11.31 -9.10 -16.95
N VAL A 154 -11.03 -10.37 -16.69
CA VAL A 154 -9.72 -10.98 -16.92
C VAL A 154 -9.96 -12.26 -17.71
N THR A 155 -9.69 -12.20 -19.01
CA THR A 155 -9.92 -13.36 -19.89
C THR A 155 -8.87 -14.44 -19.61
N LEU A 156 -9.15 -15.69 -20.02
CA LEU A 156 -8.17 -16.78 -19.91
C LEU A 156 -6.85 -16.41 -20.61
N THR A 157 -6.94 -15.87 -21.83
CA THR A 157 -5.80 -15.36 -22.59
C THR A 157 -5.11 -14.20 -21.88
N GLY A 158 -5.87 -13.26 -21.30
CA GLY A 158 -5.31 -12.15 -20.54
C GLY A 158 -4.57 -12.59 -19.28
N ALA A 159 -5.07 -13.62 -18.59
CA ALA A 159 -4.39 -14.23 -17.45
C ALA A 159 -3.05 -14.88 -17.87
N LEU A 160 -3.04 -15.62 -18.97
CA LEU A 160 -1.83 -16.21 -19.56
C LEU A 160 -0.82 -15.14 -19.96
N LYS A 161 -1.22 -14.14 -20.74
CA LYS A 161 -0.37 -13.02 -21.16
C LYS A 161 0.27 -12.30 -19.96
N ARG A 162 -0.45 -12.16 -18.84
CA ARG A 162 0.11 -11.62 -17.58
C ARG A 162 1.18 -12.52 -16.98
N MET A 163 0.94 -13.83 -16.90
CA MET A 163 1.93 -14.79 -16.39
C MET A 163 3.14 -14.95 -17.34
N GLN A 164 3.02 -14.53 -18.60
CA GLN A 164 4.11 -14.47 -19.58
C GLN A 164 4.78 -13.09 -19.66
N ASP A 165 4.30 -12.10 -18.90
CA ASP A 165 4.86 -10.74 -18.90
C ASP A 165 5.85 -10.54 -17.75
N LYS A 166 7.08 -10.17 -18.09
CA LYS A 166 8.13 -9.88 -17.12
C LYS A 166 7.79 -8.72 -16.19
N TYR A 167 7.07 -7.70 -16.67
CA TYR A 167 6.73 -6.56 -15.83
C TYR A 167 5.67 -6.92 -14.79
N TRP A 168 4.74 -7.81 -15.13
CA TRP A 168 3.81 -8.41 -14.19
C TRP A 168 4.54 -9.21 -13.13
N TRP A 169 5.46 -10.10 -13.53
CA TRP A 169 6.29 -10.85 -12.59
C TRP A 169 7.08 -9.94 -11.66
N LEU A 170 7.77 -8.94 -12.19
CA LEU A 170 8.58 -8.00 -11.40
C LEU A 170 7.73 -7.27 -10.34
N ARG A 171 6.53 -6.80 -10.71
CA ARG A 171 5.60 -6.16 -9.77
C ARG A 171 5.15 -7.12 -8.67
N LYS A 172 4.87 -8.39 -9.01
CA LYS A 172 4.41 -9.40 -8.06
C LYS A 172 5.53 -9.86 -7.13
N LEU A 173 6.73 -10.11 -7.67
CA LEU A 173 7.93 -10.51 -6.94
C LEU A 173 8.35 -9.45 -5.91
N ARG A 174 8.45 -8.17 -6.32
CA ARG A 174 8.73 -7.06 -5.40
C ARG A 174 7.78 -7.04 -4.21
N LYS A 175 6.49 -7.23 -4.46
CA LYS A 175 5.44 -7.21 -3.43
C LYS A 175 5.54 -8.41 -2.49
N VAL A 176 5.64 -9.63 -3.03
CA VAL A 176 5.64 -10.84 -2.20
C VAL A 176 6.93 -10.94 -1.38
N ILE A 177 8.09 -10.67 -1.97
CA ILE A 177 9.38 -10.74 -1.28
C ILE A 177 9.43 -9.71 -0.14
N ALA A 178 9.06 -8.46 -0.40
CA ALA A 178 9.03 -7.43 0.63
C ALA A 178 8.15 -7.82 1.83
N ARG A 179 6.94 -8.34 1.56
CA ARG A 179 6.00 -8.74 2.62
C ARG A 179 6.43 -10.00 3.36
N LYS A 180 6.92 -11.03 2.66
CA LYS A 180 7.39 -12.27 3.29
C LYS A 180 8.63 -12.01 4.13
N ARG A 181 9.56 -11.19 3.63
CA ARG A 181 10.72 -10.73 4.41
C ARG A 181 10.30 -10.02 5.68
N GLU A 182 9.38 -9.05 5.58
CA GLU A 182 8.91 -8.31 6.76
C GLU A 182 8.17 -9.24 7.74
N ALA A 183 7.33 -10.15 7.26
CA ALA A 183 6.66 -11.14 8.10
C ALA A 183 7.68 -12.00 8.88
N VAL A 184 8.72 -12.50 8.21
CA VAL A 184 9.80 -13.25 8.87
C VAL A 184 10.50 -12.39 9.92
N LEU A 185 10.79 -11.11 9.63
CA LEU A 185 11.43 -10.20 10.58
C LEU A 185 10.54 -9.85 11.79
N ILE A 186 9.22 -9.76 11.61
CA ILE A 186 8.24 -9.64 12.71
C ILE A 186 8.29 -10.90 13.60
N HIS A 187 8.26 -12.10 13.01
CA HIS A 187 8.37 -13.38 13.73
C HIS A 187 9.70 -13.54 14.48
N LEU A 188 10.78 -13.01 13.90
CA LEU A 188 12.10 -12.96 14.54
C LEU A 188 12.22 -11.84 15.59
N GLY A 189 11.13 -11.14 15.91
CA GLY A 189 11.07 -10.11 16.94
C GLY A 189 11.95 -8.91 16.61
N GLN A 190 12.08 -8.54 15.33
CA GLN A 190 12.81 -7.35 14.88
C GLN A 190 11.94 -6.10 14.79
N VAL A 191 10.62 -6.26 14.90
CA VAL A 191 9.63 -5.17 14.90
C VAL A 191 8.95 -5.10 16.26
N ASN A 192 9.25 -4.04 17.01
CA ASN A 192 8.67 -3.72 18.33
C ASN A 192 9.15 -2.34 18.82
N SER A 193 8.70 -1.93 20.00
CA SER A 193 9.05 -0.64 20.64
C SER A 193 10.53 -0.48 21.02
N ARG A 194 11.32 -1.56 21.06
CA ARG A 194 12.74 -1.57 21.46
C ARG A 194 13.70 -1.77 20.28
N LYS A 195 13.18 -2.06 19.08
CA LYS A 195 13.96 -2.31 17.85
C LYS A 195 13.40 -1.49 16.68
N GLY A 196 13.12 -2.13 15.55
CA GLY A 196 12.51 -1.49 14.40
C GLY A 196 11.05 -1.16 14.68
N LYS A 197 10.79 0.00 15.28
CA LYS A 197 9.43 0.47 15.55
C LYS A 197 8.67 0.61 14.23
N TYR A 198 7.41 0.15 14.19
CA TYR A 198 6.50 0.15 13.03
C TYR A 198 6.87 -0.85 11.92
N CYS A 199 8.15 -0.97 11.57
CA CYS A 199 8.69 -1.94 10.63
C CYS A 199 10.19 -2.16 10.85
N SER A 200 10.71 -3.24 10.29
CA SER A 200 12.12 -3.59 10.40
C SER A 200 13.03 -2.54 9.74
N ASP A 201 14.26 -2.43 10.25
CA ASP A 201 15.27 -1.53 9.68
C ASP A 201 15.57 -1.86 8.22
N TYR A 202 15.53 -3.16 7.89
CA TYR A 202 15.68 -3.64 6.52
C TYR A 202 14.63 -3.01 5.58
N THR A 203 13.35 -3.00 6.01
CA THR A 203 12.26 -2.45 5.20
C THR A 203 12.42 -0.95 4.97
N VAL A 204 12.95 -0.22 5.96
CA VAL A 204 13.26 1.22 5.84
C VAL A 204 14.39 1.45 4.85
N GLU A 205 15.51 0.75 5.00
CA GLU A 205 16.67 0.89 4.13
C GLU A 205 16.30 0.63 2.67
N TYR A 206 15.60 -0.47 2.41
CA TYR A 206 15.14 -0.82 1.07
C TYR A 206 14.19 0.23 0.49
N ARG A 207 13.29 0.79 1.31
CA ARG A 207 12.39 1.87 0.88
C ARG A 207 13.16 3.14 0.51
N LEU A 208 14.20 3.51 1.25
CA LEU A 208 15.04 4.67 0.95
C LEU A 208 15.79 4.49 -0.38
N ILE A 209 16.38 3.32 -0.61
CA ILE A 209 17.03 2.97 -1.87
C ILE A 209 16.04 3.04 -3.03
N GLN A 210 14.83 2.48 -2.88
CA GLN A 210 13.80 2.55 -3.91
C GLN A 210 13.40 4.00 -4.25
N LYS A 211 13.29 4.89 -3.25
CA LYS A 211 12.96 6.31 -3.47
C LYS A 211 14.08 7.03 -4.22
N ASP A 212 15.34 6.76 -3.88
CA ASP A 212 16.50 7.32 -4.59
C ASP A 212 16.53 6.87 -6.05
N LEU A 213 16.38 5.57 -6.30
CA LEU A 213 16.31 5.02 -7.67
C LEU A 213 15.12 5.58 -8.46
N GLN A 214 13.96 5.72 -7.82
CA GLN A 214 12.79 6.34 -8.44
C GLN A 214 13.08 7.81 -8.79
N ARG A 215 13.71 8.57 -7.89
CA ARG A 215 14.05 9.98 -8.17
C ARG A 215 15.00 10.11 -9.34
N LYS A 216 16.08 9.33 -9.37
CA LYS A 216 17.02 9.26 -10.50
C LYS A 216 16.33 8.89 -11.82
N MET A 217 15.37 7.96 -11.77
CA MET A 217 14.58 7.62 -12.95
C MET A 217 13.74 8.82 -13.43
N LEU A 218 13.05 9.52 -12.53
CA LEU A 218 12.23 10.68 -12.89
C LEU A 218 13.08 11.85 -13.45
N GLU A 219 14.31 12.02 -12.98
CA GLU A 219 15.24 13.05 -13.46
C GLU A 219 15.76 12.78 -14.88
N ASN A 220 15.79 11.51 -15.28
CA ASN A 220 16.22 11.07 -16.61
C ASN A 220 15.06 10.96 -17.61
N LEU A 221 13.82 11.15 -17.18
CA LEU A 221 12.64 11.07 -18.03
C LEU A 221 12.03 12.46 -18.24
N VAL A 222 11.62 12.71 -19.47
CA VAL A 222 10.84 13.89 -19.85
C VAL A 222 9.49 13.45 -20.37
N ILE A 223 8.47 14.29 -20.19
CA ILE A 223 7.22 14.15 -20.95
C ILE A 223 7.21 15.16 -22.07
N VAL A 224 6.72 14.73 -23.24
CA VAL A 224 6.63 15.55 -24.45
C VAL A 224 5.21 15.48 -24.98
N ASN A 225 4.67 16.61 -25.42
CA ASN A 225 3.36 16.65 -26.07
C ASN A 225 3.45 16.69 -27.60
N GLU A 226 2.28 16.76 -28.24
CA GLU A 226 2.15 16.89 -29.70
C GLU A 226 2.78 18.18 -30.26
N ASN A 227 2.94 19.23 -29.42
CA ASN A 227 3.55 20.50 -29.79
C ASN A 227 5.08 20.54 -29.55
N ASN A 228 5.69 19.40 -29.21
CA ASN A 228 7.10 19.27 -28.81
C ASN A 228 7.51 20.05 -27.56
N GLU A 229 6.55 20.56 -26.79
CA GLU A 229 6.78 21.08 -25.46
C GLU A 229 7.21 19.93 -24.54
N SER A 230 8.21 20.17 -23.70
CA SER A 230 8.72 19.12 -22.83
C SER A 230 9.05 19.59 -21.44
N PHE A 231 8.75 18.71 -20.48
CA PHE A 231 8.93 18.98 -19.06
C PHE A 231 9.63 17.80 -18.39
N SER A 232 10.50 18.10 -17.44
CA SER A 232 11.11 17.08 -16.57
C SER A 232 10.02 16.40 -15.74
N LEU A 233 10.03 15.06 -15.74
CA LEU A 233 9.05 14.31 -14.96
C LEU A 233 9.29 14.48 -13.45
N ALA A 234 10.54 14.70 -13.03
CA ALA A 234 10.91 15.04 -11.66
C ALA A 234 10.29 16.38 -11.21
N GLU A 235 10.43 17.44 -12.03
CA GLU A 235 9.86 18.75 -11.70
C GLU A 235 8.34 18.71 -11.64
N LEU A 236 7.70 17.96 -12.54
CA LEU A 236 6.24 17.78 -12.52
C LEU A 236 5.79 17.03 -11.27
N SER A 237 6.52 15.99 -10.86
CA SER A 237 6.28 15.26 -9.62
C SER A 237 6.30 16.21 -8.41
N ASP A 238 7.27 17.12 -8.37
CA ASP A 238 7.44 18.08 -7.27
C ASP A 238 6.31 19.12 -7.20
N LYS A 239 5.71 19.46 -8.34
CA LYS A 239 4.60 20.43 -8.46
C LYS A 239 3.20 19.84 -8.20
N ASN A 240 3.06 18.52 -8.04
CA ASN A 240 1.76 17.87 -7.88
C ASN A 240 1.62 17.11 -6.55
N VAL A 241 0.52 16.38 -6.36
CA VAL A 241 0.18 15.64 -5.13
C VAL A 241 1.07 14.41 -4.87
N SER A 242 1.98 14.11 -5.78
CA SER A 242 3.09 13.17 -5.58
C SER A 242 4.08 13.73 -4.56
N ASN A 243 4.26 15.06 -4.53
CA ASN A 243 4.96 15.75 -3.46
C ASN A 243 4.18 15.62 -2.13
N PRO A 244 4.80 15.06 -1.07
CA PRO A 244 4.17 14.91 0.23
C PRO A 244 3.63 16.23 0.81
N VAL A 245 4.33 17.36 0.62
CA VAL A 245 3.90 18.67 1.14
C VAL A 245 2.59 19.12 0.47
N ASN A 246 2.51 19.02 -0.85
CA ASN A 246 1.30 19.38 -1.59
C ASN A 246 0.13 18.46 -1.23
N ARG A 247 0.41 17.16 -1.07
CA ARG A 247 -0.59 16.18 -0.60
C ARG A 247 -1.12 16.53 0.78
N LYS A 248 -0.24 16.92 1.72
CA LYS A 248 -0.61 17.39 3.06
C LYS A 248 -1.52 18.60 2.95
N ASN A 249 -1.11 19.62 2.21
CA ASN A 249 -1.85 20.86 2.08
C ASN A 249 -3.27 20.63 1.53
N GLU A 250 -3.40 19.81 0.48
CA GLU A 250 -4.72 19.45 -0.07
C GLU A 250 -5.58 18.65 0.92
N LEU A 251 -4.98 17.74 1.70
CA LEU A 251 -5.69 17.04 2.78
C LEU A 251 -6.21 18.03 3.83
N MET A 252 -5.38 18.96 4.28
CA MET A 252 -5.74 19.97 5.28
C MET A 252 -6.83 20.91 4.77
N THR A 253 -6.75 21.36 3.52
CA THR A 253 -7.81 22.19 2.89
C THR A 253 -9.16 21.48 2.93
N ARG A 254 -9.19 20.18 2.61
CA ARG A 254 -10.44 19.40 2.61
C ARG A 254 -10.98 19.15 4.01
N MET A 255 -10.11 18.85 4.97
CA MET A 255 -10.47 18.69 6.39
C MET A 255 -11.08 19.97 6.96
N ALA A 256 -10.42 21.10 6.74
CA ALA A 256 -10.91 22.41 7.19
C ALA A 256 -12.27 22.77 6.54
N GLY A 257 -12.45 22.45 5.26
CA GLY A 257 -13.72 22.69 4.59
C GLY A 257 -14.87 21.82 5.12
N TYR A 258 -14.63 20.54 5.42
CA TYR A 258 -15.63 19.68 6.07
C TYR A 258 -15.97 20.15 7.49
N GLU A 259 -14.97 20.60 8.26
CA GLU A 259 -15.22 21.20 9.57
C GLU A 259 -16.11 22.44 9.46
N LYS A 260 -15.87 23.32 8.48
CA LYS A 260 -16.71 24.50 8.23
C LYS A 260 -18.15 24.10 7.91
N ILE A 261 -18.35 23.07 7.08
CA ILE A 261 -19.70 22.55 6.77
C ILE A 261 -20.36 21.95 8.01
N ALA A 262 -19.62 21.19 8.81
CA ALA A 262 -20.15 20.58 10.03
C ALA A 262 -20.65 21.64 11.02
N LYS A 263 -19.87 22.72 11.21
CA LYS A 263 -20.29 23.86 12.04
C LYS A 263 -21.53 24.54 11.50
N GLY A 264 -21.57 24.81 10.18
CA GLY A 264 -22.71 25.46 9.54
C GLY A 264 -24.01 24.65 9.63
N ASN A 265 -23.91 23.32 9.61
CA ASN A 265 -25.06 22.41 9.66
C ASN A 265 -25.34 21.86 11.08
N ASN A 266 -24.63 22.35 12.11
CA ASN A 266 -24.70 21.85 13.48
C ASN A 266 -24.52 20.31 13.59
N HIS A 267 -23.63 19.75 12.78
CA HIS A 267 -23.26 18.35 12.85
C HIS A 267 -22.24 18.12 13.97
N LYS A 268 -22.37 16.99 14.68
CA LYS A 268 -21.43 16.56 15.71
C LYS A 268 -20.11 16.15 15.06
N SER A 269 -19.01 16.58 15.67
CA SER A 269 -17.65 16.20 15.30
C SER A 269 -17.09 15.20 16.30
N LEU A 270 -16.69 14.03 15.80
CA LEU A 270 -16.19 12.91 16.58
C LEU A 270 -14.78 12.55 16.12
N PHE A 271 -13.87 12.43 17.08
CA PHE A 271 -12.59 11.76 16.87
C PHE A 271 -12.71 10.32 17.35
N VAL A 272 -12.60 9.37 16.43
CA VAL A 272 -12.77 7.94 16.71
C VAL A 272 -11.43 7.24 16.57
N THR A 273 -11.04 6.46 17.56
CA THR A 273 -9.91 5.53 17.47
C THR A 273 -10.43 4.11 17.45
N ILE A 274 -9.93 3.28 16.53
CA ILE A 274 -10.30 1.86 16.41
C ILE A 274 -9.01 1.06 16.36
N THR A 275 -8.89 0.04 17.21
CA THR A 275 -7.72 -0.84 17.31
C THR A 275 -8.06 -2.30 16.99
N CYS A 276 -7.04 -3.13 16.83
CA CYS A 276 -7.20 -4.57 16.62
C CYS A 276 -7.20 -5.33 17.95
N PRO A 277 -7.81 -6.53 18.01
CA PRO A 277 -7.65 -7.45 19.13
C PRO A 277 -6.19 -7.80 19.44
N SER A 278 -5.92 -8.25 20.68
CA SER A 278 -4.57 -8.61 21.13
C SER A 278 -3.88 -9.66 20.24
N ARG A 279 -4.64 -10.58 19.62
CA ARG A 279 -4.09 -11.64 18.75
C ARG A 279 -3.37 -11.12 17.50
N PHE A 280 -3.59 -9.87 17.11
CA PHE A 280 -2.86 -9.23 16.00
C PHE A 280 -1.51 -8.63 16.41
N HIS A 281 -1.30 -8.41 17.71
CA HIS A 281 -0.13 -7.71 18.23
C HIS A 281 0.98 -8.68 18.62
N ASN A 282 2.13 -8.66 17.96
CA ASN A 282 3.23 -9.60 18.23
C ASN A 282 4.02 -9.25 19.52
N THR A 283 3.95 -8.01 20.00
CA THR A 283 4.69 -7.57 21.20
C THR A 283 3.93 -6.58 22.06
N TYR A 284 4.19 -6.57 23.37
CA TYR A 284 3.65 -5.57 24.29
C TYR A 284 4.32 -4.21 24.10
N GLY A 285 3.55 -3.13 24.08
CA GLY A 285 4.07 -1.77 23.81
C GLY A 285 5.10 -1.27 24.81
N LYS A 286 4.88 -1.50 26.10
CA LYS A 286 5.75 -0.98 27.18
C LYS A 286 7.09 -1.69 27.26
N THR A 287 7.10 -3.01 27.14
CA THR A 287 8.32 -3.82 27.35
C THR A 287 9.00 -4.19 26.04
N GLY A 288 8.23 -4.40 24.97
CA GLY A 288 8.70 -5.00 23.72
C GLY A 288 8.76 -6.53 23.78
N ASP A 289 8.28 -7.14 24.86
CA ASP A 289 8.27 -8.60 25.02
C ASP A 289 7.25 -9.27 24.09
N PRO A 290 7.49 -10.52 23.66
CA PRO A 290 6.55 -11.28 22.86
C PRO A 290 5.18 -11.40 23.52
N ASN A 291 4.12 -11.18 22.74
CA ASN A 291 2.76 -11.43 23.17
C ASN A 291 2.40 -12.90 22.92
N PRO A 292 2.08 -13.71 23.95
CA PRO A 292 1.72 -15.11 23.77
C PRO A 292 0.38 -15.31 23.06
N LYS A 293 -0.49 -14.29 22.99
CA LYS A 293 -1.78 -14.36 22.28
C LYS A 293 -1.64 -14.16 20.77
N TRP A 294 -0.49 -13.70 20.28
CA TRP A 294 -0.30 -13.39 18.87
C TRP A 294 -0.43 -14.65 18.01
N ASP A 295 -1.29 -14.59 17.00
CA ASP A 295 -1.63 -15.72 16.13
C ASP A 295 -0.75 -15.83 14.87
N GLY A 296 0.21 -14.91 14.70
CA GLY A 296 1.04 -14.82 13.49
C GLY A 296 0.48 -13.86 12.43
N SER A 297 -0.64 -13.20 12.68
CA SER A 297 -1.22 -12.21 11.77
C SER A 297 -0.21 -11.11 11.42
N THR A 298 -0.21 -10.71 10.15
CA THR A 298 0.59 -9.62 9.65
C THR A 298 -0.16 -8.29 9.72
N PRO A 299 0.52 -7.14 9.59
CA PRO A 299 -0.14 -5.84 9.42
C PRO A 299 -1.12 -5.77 8.24
N TYR A 300 -0.92 -6.58 7.20
CA TYR A 300 -1.89 -6.68 6.10
C TYR A 300 -3.19 -7.34 6.56
N ASP A 301 -3.10 -8.43 7.33
CA ASP A 301 -4.26 -9.18 7.83
C ASP A 301 -5.05 -8.33 8.83
N ALA A 302 -4.35 -7.65 9.75
CA ALA A 302 -4.95 -6.69 10.66
C ALA A 302 -5.66 -5.53 9.92
N GLN A 303 -5.08 -5.03 8.81
CA GLN A 303 -5.75 -4.02 8.00
C GLN A 303 -7.00 -4.57 7.28
N GLN A 304 -6.99 -5.84 6.85
CA GLN A 304 -8.18 -6.48 6.28
C GLN A 304 -9.28 -6.62 7.33
N TYR A 305 -8.94 -7.05 8.55
CA TYR A 305 -9.87 -7.11 9.68
C TYR A 305 -10.57 -5.75 9.91
N LEU A 306 -9.81 -4.66 9.98
CA LEU A 306 -10.39 -3.31 10.14
C LEU A 306 -11.27 -2.90 8.95
N ASN A 307 -10.87 -3.27 7.72
CA ASN A 307 -11.67 -3.00 6.51
C ASN A 307 -12.99 -3.76 6.51
N GLU A 308 -12.98 -5.04 6.90
CA GLU A 308 -14.15 -5.90 6.99
C GLU A 308 -15.12 -5.41 8.06
N MET A 309 -14.60 -5.10 9.25
CA MET A 309 -15.37 -4.50 10.33
C MET A 309 -16.03 -3.18 9.87
N TRP A 310 -15.27 -2.30 9.20
CA TRP A 310 -15.82 -1.05 8.67
C TRP A 310 -16.81 -1.25 7.52
N ALA A 311 -16.70 -2.33 6.74
CA ALA A 311 -17.71 -2.68 5.74
C ALA A 311 -19.05 -3.04 6.41
N LEU A 312 -19.01 -3.78 7.52
CA LEU A 312 -20.20 -4.11 8.32
C LEU A 312 -20.81 -2.87 8.96
N VAL A 313 -20.00 -2.01 9.59
CA VAL A 313 -20.43 -0.71 10.13
C VAL A 313 -21.15 0.10 9.06
N ARG A 314 -20.53 0.28 7.88
CA ARG A 314 -21.15 1.06 6.79
C ARG A 314 -22.46 0.46 6.31
N ALA A 315 -22.56 -0.87 6.23
CA ALA A 315 -23.79 -1.54 5.83
C ALA A 315 -24.91 -1.30 6.85
N GLU A 316 -24.62 -1.32 8.15
CA GLU A 316 -25.61 -1.02 9.20
C GLU A 316 -25.99 0.46 9.24
N LEU A 317 -25.01 1.38 9.15
CA LEU A 317 -25.28 2.81 9.05
C LEU A 317 -26.21 3.13 7.88
N ASN A 318 -26.00 2.49 6.72
CA ASN A 318 -26.87 2.66 5.55
C ASN A 318 -28.30 2.13 5.80
N ARG A 319 -28.46 0.97 6.46
CA ARG A 319 -29.79 0.43 6.81
C ARG A 319 -30.55 1.32 7.79
N LYS A 320 -29.82 2.02 8.67
CA LYS A 320 -30.38 2.96 9.65
C LYS A 320 -30.43 4.41 9.15
N GLU A 321 -30.10 4.64 7.88
CA GLU A 321 -30.05 5.97 7.25
C GLU A 321 -29.16 6.99 7.98
N ILE A 322 -28.13 6.51 8.67
CA ILE A 322 -27.13 7.35 9.34
C ILE A 322 -26.06 7.71 8.32
N LYS A 323 -25.98 8.99 7.96
CA LYS A 323 -25.01 9.48 6.98
C LYS A 323 -23.84 10.15 7.68
N VAL A 324 -22.63 9.81 7.24
CA VAL A 324 -21.39 10.35 7.80
C VAL A 324 -20.45 10.82 6.69
N TYR A 325 -19.59 11.79 7.03
CA TYR A 325 -18.49 12.26 6.19
C TYR A 325 -17.28 12.58 7.06
N GLY A 326 -16.10 12.69 6.46
CA GLY A 326 -14.88 12.90 7.23
C GLY A 326 -13.65 12.23 6.63
N PHE A 327 -12.76 11.76 7.50
CA PHE A 327 -11.47 11.17 7.12
C PHE A 327 -11.10 9.99 8.03
N ARG A 328 -10.39 9.02 7.46
CA ARG A 328 -9.74 7.92 8.17
C ARG A 328 -8.24 7.93 7.87
N ILE A 329 -7.44 7.85 8.94
CA ILE A 329 -6.00 7.66 8.90
C ILE A 329 -5.69 6.29 9.50
N ALA A 330 -4.92 5.49 8.76
CA ALA A 330 -4.34 4.25 9.29
C ALA A 330 -2.89 4.53 9.71
N GLU A 331 -2.55 4.16 10.95
CA GLU A 331 -1.21 4.31 11.51
C GLU A 331 -0.71 2.98 12.10
N PRO A 332 0.61 2.72 12.07
CA PRO A 332 1.18 1.58 12.75
C PRO A 332 1.31 1.85 14.26
N GLN A 333 1.02 0.84 15.07
CA GLN A 333 1.49 0.76 16.45
C GLN A 333 2.97 0.34 16.49
N HIS A 334 3.59 0.37 17.66
CA HIS A 334 5.02 0.07 17.86
C HIS A 334 5.50 -1.23 17.21
N ASP A 335 4.59 -2.17 17.05
CA ASP A 335 4.79 -3.53 16.56
C ASP A 335 4.38 -3.73 15.08
N GLY A 336 3.93 -2.65 14.43
CA GLY A 336 3.49 -2.64 13.04
C GLY A 336 1.99 -2.89 12.85
N THR A 337 1.24 -3.25 13.89
CA THR A 337 -0.20 -3.49 13.78
C THR A 337 -0.94 -2.18 13.48
N PRO A 338 -1.77 -2.11 12.43
CA PRO A 338 -2.54 -0.91 12.12
C PRO A 338 -3.59 -0.62 13.20
N HIS A 339 -3.82 0.67 13.44
CA HIS A 339 -5.00 1.21 14.09
C HIS A 339 -5.50 2.40 13.29
N TRP A 340 -6.78 2.75 13.46
CA TRP A 340 -7.39 3.85 12.72
C TRP A 340 -7.72 5.02 13.64
N HIS A 341 -7.37 6.22 13.17
CA HIS A 341 -7.90 7.47 13.68
C HIS A 341 -8.85 8.06 12.64
N MET A 342 -10.06 8.42 13.07
CA MET A 342 -11.09 8.93 12.18
C MET A 342 -11.62 10.26 12.71
N LEU A 343 -11.68 11.24 11.82
CA LEU A 343 -12.46 12.45 12.05
C LEU A 343 -13.79 12.24 11.34
N ILE A 344 -14.88 12.14 12.10
CA ILE A 344 -16.21 11.87 11.59
C ILE A 344 -17.15 13.01 11.95
N PHE A 345 -17.95 13.40 10.96
CA PHE A 345 -19.04 14.34 11.11
C PHE A 345 -20.36 13.59 10.87
N VAL A 346 -21.32 13.78 11.77
CA VAL A 346 -22.62 13.10 11.77
C VAL A 346 -23.69 14.04 12.32
N GLN A 347 -24.95 13.83 11.98
CA GLN A 347 -26.05 14.59 12.59
C GLN A 347 -26.04 14.44 14.12
N GLN A 348 -26.34 15.51 14.85
CA GLN A 348 -26.20 15.59 16.30
C GLN A 348 -27.02 14.50 17.01
N GLU A 349 -28.23 14.26 16.53
CA GLU A 349 -29.20 13.32 17.08
C GLU A 349 -28.78 11.86 16.83
N GLN A 350 -28.01 11.62 15.76
CA GLN A 350 -27.56 10.28 15.36
C GLN A 350 -26.21 9.89 15.97
N ALA A 351 -25.52 10.82 16.65
CA ALA A 351 -24.16 10.60 17.14
C ALA A 351 -24.03 9.42 18.09
N GLN A 352 -24.97 9.25 19.03
CA GLN A 352 -24.93 8.15 19.99
C GLN A 352 -25.18 6.79 19.32
N GLN A 353 -26.12 6.75 18.36
CA GLN A 353 -26.40 5.54 17.60
C GLN A 353 -25.19 5.14 16.72
N PHE A 354 -24.51 6.13 16.13
CA PHE A 354 -23.27 5.91 15.38
C PHE A 354 -22.17 5.28 16.27
N LYS A 355 -21.96 5.81 17.48
CA LYS A 355 -20.99 5.26 18.45
C LYS A 355 -21.31 3.80 18.80
N ALA A 356 -22.57 3.53 19.15
CA ALA A 356 -23.03 2.19 19.54
C ALA A 356 -22.84 1.15 18.42
N ILE A 357 -23.05 1.52 17.15
CA ILE A 357 -22.83 0.61 16.00
C ILE A 357 -21.34 0.27 15.85
N ILE A 358 -20.45 1.26 16.01
CA ILE A 358 -19.01 1.01 15.96
C ILE A 358 -18.59 0.12 17.13
N GLU A 359 -19.04 0.42 18.36
CA GLU A 359 -18.75 -0.38 19.55
C GLU A 359 -19.18 -1.84 19.37
N HIS A 360 -20.40 -2.05 18.86
CA HIS A 360 -20.94 -3.38 18.59
C HIS A 360 -20.03 -4.21 17.68
N TYR A 361 -19.61 -3.65 16.54
CA TYR A 361 -18.76 -4.37 15.59
C TYR A 361 -17.30 -4.45 16.03
N ALA A 362 -16.81 -3.44 16.73
CA ALA A 362 -15.44 -3.43 17.25
C ALA A 362 -15.23 -4.52 18.32
N LEU A 363 -16.24 -4.77 19.16
CA LEU A 363 -16.24 -5.78 20.21
C LEU A 363 -16.81 -7.15 19.77
N ARG A 364 -17.17 -7.32 18.49
CA ARG A 364 -17.74 -8.58 17.99
C ARG A 364 -16.77 -9.76 18.11
N GLU A 365 -15.49 -9.51 17.85
CA GLU A 365 -14.42 -10.51 17.92
C GLU A 365 -13.53 -10.23 19.12
N ASP A 366 -13.26 -11.25 19.94
CA ASP A 366 -12.43 -11.13 21.15
C ASP A 366 -12.88 -9.97 22.06
N GLY A 367 -14.19 -9.73 22.22
CA GLY A 367 -14.74 -8.60 22.98
C GLY A 367 -14.66 -8.78 24.50
N ASP A 368 -14.39 -10.00 24.96
CA ASP A 368 -14.25 -10.39 26.36
C ASP A 368 -12.80 -10.36 26.86
N GLU A 369 -11.83 -10.05 25.99
CA GLU A 369 -10.44 -9.92 26.43
C GLU A 369 -10.23 -8.71 27.35
N ALA A 370 -9.29 -8.84 28.28
CA ALA A 370 -8.98 -7.78 29.24
C ALA A 370 -8.64 -6.46 28.53
N GLY A 371 -9.41 -5.40 28.85
CA GLY A 371 -9.26 -4.08 28.28
C GLY A 371 -9.94 -3.86 26.93
N ALA A 372 -10.62 -4.86 26.35
CA ALA A 372 -11.31 -4.71 25.06
C ALA A 372 -12.31 -3.56 25.07
N ALA A 373 -13.21 -3.53 26.06
CA ALA A 373 -14.23 -2.49 26.21
C ALA A 373 -13.64 -1.07 26.37
N GLU A 374 -12.40 -0.95 26.85
CA GLU A 374 -11.72 0.34 27.06
C GLU A 374 -10.89 0.77 25.85
N TYR A 375 -10.21 -0.16 25.18
CA TYR A 375 -9.17 0.15 24.20
C TYR A 375 -9.52 -0.19 22.75
N ARG A 376 -10.57 -0.99 22.51
CA ARG A 376 -10.93 -1.43 21.15
C ARG A 376 -11.47 -0.28 20.31
N CYS A 377 -12.27 0.57 20.92
CA CYS A 377 -12.74 1.81 20.32
C CYS A 377 -12.85 2.93 21.35
N ASP A 378 -12.38 4.13 20.98
CA ASP A 378 -12.45 5.34 21.80
C ASP A 378 -13.11 6.46 20.99
N PHE A 379 -14.01 7.21 21.63
CA PHE A 379 -14.74 8.32 21.02
C PHE A 379 -14.52 9.60 21.80
N LYS A 380 -13.92 10.59 21.15
CA LYS A 380 -13.76 11.93 21.71
C LYS A 380 -14.65 12.90 20.96
N ASP A 381 -15.58 13.50 21.69
CA ASP A 381 -16.34 14.64 21.18
C ASP A 381 -15.38 15.83 21.03
N ILE A 382 -15.36 16.43 19.84
CA ILE A 382 -14.46 17.55 19.58
C ILE A 382 -15.06 18.81 20.18
N ASP A 383 -14.35 19.38 21.14
CA ASP A 383 -14.66 20.66 21.76
C ASP A 383 -13.92 21.79 21.02
N TYR A 384 -14.70 22.57 20.26
CA TYR A 384 -14.19 23.69 19.48
C TYR A 384 -13.60 24.83 20.32
N SER A 385 -13.87 24.89 21.62
CA SER A 385 -13.23 25.86 22.52
C SER A 385 -11.78 25.50 22.85
N ARG A 386 -11.41 24.22 22.74
CA ARG A 386 -10.07 23.69 23.07
C ARG A 386 -9.23 23.40 21.83
N GLY A 387 -9.85 23.29 20.65
CA GLY A 387 -9.15 23.12 19.39
C GLY A 387 -10.10 22.85 18.22
N SER A 388 -9.60 23.01 17.00
CA SER A 388 -10.38 22.67 15.80
C SER A 388 -10.42 21.16 15.57
N ALA A 389 -11.47 20.66 14.94
CA ALA A 389 -11.56 19.25 14.54
C ALA A 389 -10.40 18.84 13.63
N THR A 390 -10.02 19.75 12.74
CA THR A 390 -8.84 19.66 11.89
C THR A 390 -7.54 19.60 12.71
N GLY A 391 -7.45 20.30 13.83
CA GLY A 391 -6.30 20.26 14.74
C GLY A 391 -6.06 18.89 15.37
N TYR A 392 -7.13 18.20 15.78
CA TYR A 392 -7.05 16.84 16.34
C TYR A 392 -6.38 15.86 15.36
N ILE A 393 -6.69 15.99 14.07
CA ILE A 393 -6.17 15.08 13.04
C ILE A 393 -4.85 15.55 12.41
N ALA A 394 -4.54 16.86 12.49
CA ALA A 394 -3.37 17.48 11.87
C ALA A 394 -2.04 16.88 12.34
N LYS A 395 -1.97 16.50 13.63
CA LYS A 395 -0.80 15.83 14.21
C LYS A 395 -0.48 14.53 13.48
N TYR A 396 -1.51 13.71 13.27
CA TYR A 396 -1.43 12.43 12.59
C TYR A 396 -1.06 12.60 11.10
N VAL A 397 -1.67 13.57 10.42
CA VAL A 397 -1.27 13.90 9.03
C VAL A 397 0.19 14.32 8.95
N SER A 398 0.66 15.18 9.86
CA SER A 398 2.04 15.69 9.83
C SER A 398 3.08 14.59 10.08
N LYS A 399 2.81 13.67 11.02
CA LYS A 399 3.66 12.50 11.29
C LYS A 399 3.85 11.59 10.08
N ASN A 400 2.76 11.32 9.37
CA ASN A 400 2.74 10.34 8.28
C ASN A 400 3.32 10.86 6.96
N VAL A 401 3.41 12.19 6.78
CA VAL A 401 3.66 12.77 5.45
C VAL A 401 5.06 13.36 5.29
N ASN A 402 5.61 14.07 6.29
CA ASN A 402 6.94 14.69 6.08
C ASN A 402 7.84 14.78 7.31
N GLY A 403 7.33 14.66 8.55
CA GLY A 403 8.13 14.77 9.78
C GLY A 403 8.79 16.14 10.05
N ALA A 404 9.02 16.96 9.00
CA ALA A 404 9.85 18.16 8.99
C ALA A 404 9.31 19.38 9.76
N ASN A 405 8.06 19.31 10.26
CA ASN A 405 7.43 20.39 11.04
C ASN A 405 7.04 19.92 12.45
N LEU A 406 7.70 18.89 12.97
CA LEU A 406 7.48 18.38 14.32
C LEU A 406 8.82 18.41 15.07
N ASP A 407 8.87 19.13 16.20
CA ASP A 407 10.09 19.23 17.03
C ASP A 407 10.50 17.89 17.66
N SER A 408 9.56 16.94 17.77
CA SER A 408 9.78 15.56 18.23
C SER A 408 8.60 14.64 17.84
N ASP A 409 8.83 13.33 17.72
CA ASP A 409 7.73 12.33 17.71
C ASP A 409 7.03 12.31 19.09
N ILE A 410 5.84 11.71 19.19
CA ILE A 410 5.08 11.56 20.45
C ILE A 410 5.93 10.96 21.58
N ASP A 411 6.92 10.14 21.23
CA ASP A 411 7.80 9.47 22.18
C ASP A 411 9.17 10.18 22.35
N GLY A 412 9.29 11.44 21.90
CA GLY A 412 10.52 12.23 22.03
C GLY A 412 11.62 11.91 21.01
N GLY A 413 11.36 11.05 20.03
CA GLY A 413 12.31 10.64 18.99
C GLY A 413 12.37 11.56 17.76
N ASN A 414 13.27 11.25 16.82
CA ASN A 414 13.43 11.98 15.56
C ASN A 414 12.18 11.82 14.66
N ALA A 415 11.44 12.91 14.45
CA ALA A 415 10.19 12.90 13.68
C ALA A 415 10.38 12.53 12.20
N ILE A 416 11.56 12.80 11.62
CA ILE A 416 11.88 12.45 10.23
C ILE A 416 12.00 10.92 10.11
N GLU A 417 12.79 10.30 10.98
CA GLU A 417 12.97 8.84 10.99
C GLU A 417 11.64 8.11 11.25
N ALA A 418 10.82 8.63 12.17
CA ALA A 418 9.48 8.10 12.41
C ALA A 418 8.61 8.15 11.14
N SER A 419 8.61 9.28 10.42
CA SER A 419 7.84 9.42 9.18
C SER A 419 8.31 8.47 8.07
N GLN A 420 9.63 8.25 7.95
CA GLN A 420 10.22 7.31 6.99
C GLN A 420 9.81 5.87 7.30
N ARG A 421 9.82 5.48 8.58
CA ARG A 421 9.36 4.16 9.02
C ARG A 421 7.88 3.94 8.74
N VAL A 422 7.05 4.93 9.00
CA VAL A 422 5.60 4.85 8.71
C VAL A 422 5.35 4.76 7.20
N GLU A 423 6.08 5.51 6.37
CA GLU A 423 6.00 5.39 4.91
C GLU A 423 6.45 4.00 4.42
N ALA A 424 7.56 3.48 4.95
CA ALA A 424 8.09 2.17 4.60
C ALA A 424 7.11 1.05 4.98
N TRP A 425 6.54 1.11 6.18
CA TRP A 425 5.46 0.23 6.65
C TRP A 425 4.26 0.25 5.71
N ALA A 426 3.73 1.44 5.42
CA ALA A 426 2.56 1.59 4.56
C ALA A 426 2.81 1.07 3.14
N SER A 427 4.02 1.32 2.60
CA SER A 427 4.44 0.83 1.29
C SER A 427 4.58 -0.70 1.25
N CYS A 428 5.23 -1.30 2.25
CA CYS A 428 5.45 -2.75 2.32
C CYS A 428 4.10 -3.51 2.37
N TRP A 429 3.22 -3.07 3.27
CA TRP A 429 1.94 -3.73 3.47
C TRP A 429 0.84 -3.24 2.52
N GLY A 430 1.10 -2.22 1.70
CA GLY A 430 0.13 -1.67 0.75
C GLY A 430 -1.07 -1.02 1.45
N ILE A 431 -0.82 -0.38 2.59
CA ILE A 431 -1.85 0.23 3.44
C ILE A 431 -2.07 1.68 2.99
N ARG A 432 -3.30 1.97 2.56
CA ARG A 432 -3.70 3.35 2.25
C ARG A 432 -3.82 4.13 3.55
N GLN A 433 -2.86 4.99 3.86
CA GLN A 433 -2.86 5.80 5.09
C GLN A 433 -4.08 6.74 5.15
N PHE A 434 -4.36 7.54 4.12
CA PHE A 434 -5.42 8.56 4.15
C PHE A 434 -6.62 8.20 3.26
N GLN A 435 -7.82 8.25 3.83
CA GLN A 435 -9.08 8.01 3.13
C GLN A 435 -10.10 9.09 3.50
N GLN A 436 -10.66 9.78 2.50
CA GLN A 436 -11.82 10.65 2.69
C GLN A 436 -13.10 9.79 2.72
N ILE A 437 -14.06 10.19 3.53
CA ILE A 437 -15.38 9.59 3.72
C ILE A 437 -16.43 10.64 3.35
N GLY A 438 -17.47 10.25 2.62
CA GLY A 438 -18.58 11.14 2.22
C GLY A 438 -18.38 11.87 0.88
N ALA A 439 -19.23 12.87 0.61
CA ALA A 439 -19.32 13.54 -0.69
C ALA A 439 -18.27 14.65 -0.91
N GLY A 440 -18.00 14.99 -2.17
CA GLY A 440 -16.95 15.93 -2.57
C GLY A 440 -15.94 15.26 -3.48
N SER A 441 -16.23 15.27 -4.78
CA SER A 441 -15.40 14.64 -5.80
C SER A 441 -14.05 15.35 -5.95
N VAL A 442 -13.02 14.77 -5.33
CA VAL A 442 -11.63 15.26 -5.45
C VAL A 442 -11.15 15.25 -6.90
N THR A 443 -11.66 14.31 -7.72
CA THR A 443 -11.37 14.28 -9.15
C THR A 443 -11.91 15.52 -9.84
N VAL A 444 -13.20 15.85 -9.65
CA VAL A 444 -13.79 17.07 -10.24
C VAL A 444 -13.08 18.32 -9.74
N TRP A 445 -12.83 18.40 -8.43
CA TRP A 445 -12.05 19.49 -7.82
C TRP A 445 -10.71 19.72 -8.52
N ARG A 446 -9.93 18.65 -8.74
CA ARG A 446 -8.63 18.73 -9.41
C ARG A 446 -8.74 19.08 -10.90
N GLU A 447 -9.78 18.59 -11.58
CA GLU A 447 -9.96 18.88 -13.01
C GLU A 447 -10.43 20.31 -13.25
N LEU A 448 -11.32 20.87 -12.41
CA LEU A 448 -11.72 22.27 -12.51
C LEU A 448 -10.53 23.23 -12.34
N ARG A 449 -9.62 22.94 -11.41
CA ARG A 449 -8.39 23.70 -11.19
C ARG A 449 -7.37 23.63 -12.34
N ARG A 450 -7.63 22.82 -13.38
CA ARG A 450 -6.83 22.80 -14.61
C ARG A 450 -7.34 23.78 -15.66
N LEU A 451 -8.60 24.20 -15.56
CA LEU A 451 -9.21 25.13 -16.50
C LEU A 451 -8.69 26.53 -16.22
N LYS A 452 -8.02 27.13 -17.22
CA LYS A 452 -7.55 28.52 -17.18
C LYS A 452 -8.67 29.52 -17.50
N GLU A 453 -9.60 29.13 -18.37
CA GLU A 453 -10.72 29.96 -18.79
C GLU A 453 -12.00 29.11 -18.87
N LEU A 454 -13.13 29.74 -18.55
CA LEU A 454 -14.46 29.13 -18.60
C LEU A 454 -15.03 29.26 -20.01
N LEU A 455 -15.32 28.13 -20.67
CA LEU A 455 -16.03 28.11 -21.94
C LEU A 455 -17.56 28.15 -21.70
N GLY A 456 -18.10 29.35 -21.45
CA GLY A 456 -19.53 29.68 -21.56
C GLY A 456 -20.27 30.06 -20.28
N ASP A 457 -21.44 30.72 -20.47
CA ASP A 457 -22.26 31.42 -19.48
C ASP A 457 -23.16 30.50 -18.61
N ASN A 458 -22.58 29.53 -17.89
CA ASN A 458 -23.34 28.87 -16.82
C ASN A 458 -22.87 29.40 -15.46
N GLU A 459 -23.68 30.27 -14.84
CA GLU A 459 -23.38 30.91 -13.56
C GLU A 459 -23.09 29.89 -12.45
N SER A 460 -23.84 28.78 -12.40
CA SER A 460 -23.61 27.72 -11.42
C SER A 460 -22.26 27.02 -11.63
N PHE A 461 -21.88 26.79 -12.89
CA PHE A 461 -20.58 26.18 -13.20
C PHE A 461 -19.42 27.13 -12.85
N SER A 462 -19.57 28.41 -13.20
CA SER A 462 -18.59 29.46 -12.88
C SER A 462 -18.35 29.52 -11.36
N LYS A 463 -19.41 29.56 -10.54
CA LYS A 463 -19.29 29.53 -9.07
C LYS A 463 -18.57 28.28 -8.54
N ILE A 464 -18.86 27.09 -9.10
CA ILE A 464 -18.22 25.85 -8.67
C ILE A 464 -16.73 25.82 -9.06
N HIS A 465 -16.40 26.27 -10.27
CA HIS A 465 -15.01 26.41 -10.74
C HIS A 465 -14.25 27.41 -9.88
N ASP A 466 -14.81 28.59 -9.63
CA ASP A 466 -14.26 29.63 -8.76
C ASP A 466 -13.95 29.11 -7.35
N ALA A 467 -14.89 28.40 -6.74
CA ALA A 467 -14.70 27.80 -5.42
C ALA A 467 -13.56 26.76 -5.45
N ALA A 468 -13.46 25.97 -6.53
CA ALA A 468 -12.38 25.00 -6.70
C ALA A 468 -11.02 25.67 -6.87
N ASP A 469 -10.92 26.70 -7.71
CA ASP A 469 -9.67 27.42 -8.01
C ASP A 469 -9.12 28.14 -6.78
N LYS A 470 -9.98 28.90 -6.08
CA LYS A 470 -9.66 29.63 -4.84
C LYS A 470 -9.33 28.72 -3.65
N GLY A 471 -9.54 27.40 -3.77
CA GLY A 471 -9.29 26.47 -2.67
C GLY A 471 -10.38 26.47 -1.60
N ALA A 472 -11.58 26.99 -1.89
CA ALA A 472 -12.73 27.05 -0.99
C ALA A 472 -13.49 25.71 -0.96
N TRP A 473 -12.89 24.67 -0.35
CA TRP A 473 -13.46 23.31 -0.33
C TRP A 473 -14.89 23.24 0.21
N ALA A 474 -15.19 23.97 1.28
CA ALA A 474 -16.53 24.00 1.87
C ALA A 474 -17.59 24.49 0.87
N GLU A 475 -17.30 25.61 0.20
CA GLU A 475 -18.18 26.21 -0.79
C GLU A 475 -18.36 25.30 -2.01
N PHE A 476 -17.27 24.73 -2.51
CA PHE A 476 -17.32 23.74 -3.58
C PHE A 476 -18.22 22.55 -3.24
N VAL A 477 -18.08 21.96 -2.05
CA VAL A 477 -18.91 20.82 -1.64
C VAL A 477 -20.37 21.23 -1.49
N THR A 478 -20.66 22.41 -0.94
CA THR A 478 -22.02 22.94 -0.85
C THR A 478 -22.66 23.13 -2.22
N LEU A 479 -21.95 23.77 -3.15
CA LEU A 479 -22.44 23.99 -4.53
C LEU A 479 -22.57 22.69 -5.33
N MET A 480 -21.82 21.65 -4.96
CA MET A 480 -21.94 20.29 -5.52
C MET A 480 -23.10 19.47 -4.92
N GLY A 481 -23.99 20.11 -4.15
CA GLY A 481 -25.18 19.49 -3.53
C GLY A 481 -25.01 19.14 -2.05
N GLY A 482 -23.86 19.44 -1.45
CA GLY A 482 -23.59 19.19 -0.03
C GLY A 482 -23.05 17.80 0.31
N VAL A 483 -22.77 17.58 1.60
CA VAL A 483 -22.04 16.41 2.12
C VAL A 483 -22.78 15.07 2.00
N PHE A 484 -24.09 15.10 1.78
CA PHE A 484 -24.96 13.92 1.66
C PHE A 484 -25.56 13.74 0.26
N CYS A 485 -25.11 14.54 -0.72
CA CYS A 485 -25.50 14.42 -2.11
C CYS A 485 -25.03 13.08 -2.71
N LYS A 486 -25.92 12.37 -3.40
CA LYS A 486 -25.53 11.15 -4.12
C LYS A 486 -24.66 11.52 -5.30
N ARG A 487 -23.80 10.60 -5.72
CA ARG A 487 -22.86 10.84 -6.82
C ARG A 487 -23.57 11.16 -8.14
N ASP A 488 -24.73 10.55 -8.38
CA ASP A 488 -25.49 10.77 -9.62
C ASP A 488 -26.25 12.09 -9.64
N ASP A 489 -26.52 12.67 -8.46
CA ASP A 489 -27.22 13.95 -8.30
C ASP A 489 -26.24 15.15 -8.28
N GLN A 490 -24.93 14.90 -8.35
CA GLN A 490 -23.93 15.97 -8.39
C GLN A 490 -23.99 16.72 -9.73
N PRO A 491 -23.94 18.07 -9.71
CA PRO A 491 -24.07 18.88 -10.92
C PRO A 491 -22.91 18.64 -11.90
N ILE A 492 -21.71 18.36 -11.38
CA ILE A 492 -20.51 18.10 -12.18
C ILE A 492 -19.98 16.70 -11.89
N ARG A 493 -19.68 15.94 -12.94
CA ARG A 493 -19.13 14.58 -12.85
C ARG A 493 -17.82 14.46 -13.60
N PRO A 494 -16.93 13.53 -13.22
CA PRO A 494 -15.76 13.22 -14.04
C PRO A 494 -16.19 12.68 -15.40
N LEU A 495 -15.60 13.20 -16.48
CA LEU A 495 -15.80 12.74 -17.84
C LEU A 495 -14.70 11.75 -18.21
N TYR A 496 -15.08 10.51 -18.43
CA TYR A 496 -14.22 9.44 -18.92
C TYR A 496 -14.56 9.15 -20.37
N LYS A 497 -13.55 9.09 -21.24
CA LYS A 497 -13.70 8.73 -22.66
C LYS A 497 -12.74 7.64 -23.05
N GLU A 498 -13.10 6.94 -24.12
CA GLU A 498 -12.25 5.95 -24.78
C GLU A 498 -10.97 6.62 -25.29
N LYS A 499 -9.86 5.89 -25.22
CA LYS A 499 -8.61 6.31 -25.81
C LYS A 499 -8.62 5.92 -27.27
N VAL A 500 -8.33 6.89 -28.13
CA VAL A 500 -8.22 6.70 -29.57
C VAL A 500 -6.75 6.84 -29.95
N ASP A 501 -6.29 6.04 -30.88
CA ASP A 501 -5.03 6.26 -31.56
C ASP A 501 -5.19 7.36 -32.60
N THR A 502 -4.43 8.45 -32.42
CA THR A 502 -4.60 9.67 -33.22
C THR A 502 -4.17 9.50 -34.67
N GLU A 503 -3.33 8.50 -34.98
CA GLU A 503 -2.84 8.24 -36.34
C GLU A 503 -3.81 7.33 -37.10
N THR A 504 -4.33 6.29 -36.44
CA THR A 504 -5.15 5.26 -37.09
C THR A 504 -6.66 5.47 -36.89
N GLY A 505 -7.07 6.23 -35.88
CA GLY A 505 -8.47 6.39 -35.48
C GLY A 505 -9.03 5.21 -34.69
N GLU A 506 -8.22 4.18 -34.40
CA GLU A 506 -8.66 2.97 -33.70
C GLU A 506 -8.74 3.16 -32.18
N LEU A 507 -9.64 2.42 -31.53
CA LEU A 507 -9.74 2.41 -30.07
C LEU A 507 -8.54 1.68 -29.46
N LYS A 508 -7.80 2.36 -28.57
CA LYS A 508 -6.71 1.73 -27.84
C LYS A 508 -7.27 0.69 -26.88
N GLN A 509 -6.73 -0.52 -26.98
CA GLN A 509 -7.10 -1.63 -26.11
C GLN A 509 -6.11 -1.82 -24.96
N THR A 510 -6.55 -2.47 -23.89
CA THR A 510 -5.68 -2.86 -22.79
C THR A 510 -4.73 -3.96 -23.26
N TYR A 511 -3.48 -3.92 -22.78
CA TYR A 511 -2.41 -4.78 -23.25
C TYR A 511 -2.68 -6.30 -23.10
N PHE A 512 -3.43 -6.70 -22.07
CA PHE A 512 -3.65 -8.12 -21.75
C PHE A 512 -5.01 -8.63 -22.21
N ASP A 513 -6.05 -7.87 -21.97
CA ASP A 513 -7.44 -8.33 -22.06
C ASP A 513 -8.17 -7.77 -23.28
N GLU A 514 -7.49 -6.98 -24.13
CA GLU A 514 -8.01 -6.35 -25.35
C GLU A 514 -9.26 -5.48 -25.15
N ALA A 515 -9.63 -5.22 -23.89
CA ALA A 515 -10.72 -4.33 -23.53
C ALA A 515 -10.42 -2.88 -23.93
N VAL A 516 -11.44 -2.12 -24.36
CA VAL A 516 -11.31 -0.71 -24.71
C VAL A 516 -10.76 0.09 -23.51
N SER A 517 -9.68 0.83 -23.73
CA SER A 517 -9.05 1.65 -22.70
C SER A 517 -9.82 2.95 -22.51
N ILE A 518 -10.29 3.19 -21.28
CA ILE A 518 -10.99 4.41 -20.90
C ILE A 518 -10.08 5.29 -20.03
N SER A 519 -10.14 6.61 -20.23
CA SER A 519 -9.36 7.57 -19.41
C SER A 519 -10.12 8.85 -19.10
N LEU A 520 -9.74 9.49 -17.99
CA LEU A 520 -10.28 10.79 -17.60
C LEU A 520 -9.88 11.84 -18.65
N ARG A 521 -10.86 12.49 -19.26
CA ARG A 521 -10.67 13.58 -20.25
C ARG A 521 -11.12 14.95 -19.75
N GLY A 522 -11.98 14.98 -18.72
CA GLY A 522 -12.30 16.21 -18.01
C GLY A 522 -13.52 16.09 -17.12
N VAL A 523 -14.47 17.01 -17.27
CA VAL A 523 -15.71 17.03 -16.49
C VAL A 523 -16.95 17.13 -17.38
N LYS A 524 -18.08 16.65 -16.87
CA LYS A 524 -19.40 16.70 -17.51
C LYS A 524 -20.37 17.46 -16.59
N LEU A 525 -21.10 18.43 -17.13
CA LEU A 525 -22.11 19.26 -16.47
C LEU A 525 -23.45 19.03 -17.17
N GLY A 526 -24.37 18.28 -16.54
CA GLY A 526 -25.55 17.78 -17.26
C GLY A 526 -25.09 17.00 -18.49
N GLU A 527 -25.57 17.37 -19.70
CA GLU A 527 -25.09 16.78 -20.96
C GLU A 527 -23.86 17.47 -21.57
N LYS A 528 -23.44 18.62 -21.04
CA LYS A 528 -22.29 19.37 -21.58
C LYS A 528 -20.98 18.76 -21.12
N GLU A 529 -20.07 18.53 -22.06
CA GLU A 529 -18.72 18.06 -21.79
C GLU A 529 -17.72 19.23 -21.78
N VAL A 530 -16.81 19.22 -20.82
CA VAL A 530 -15.71 20.18 -20.70
C VAL A 530 -14.39 19.41 -20.64
N ILE A 531 -13.59 19.54 -21.70
CA ILE A 531 -12.30 18.88 -21.81
C ILE A 531 -11.24 19.70 -21.06
N THR A 532 -10.62 19.09 -20.06
CA THR A 532 -9.56 19.71 -19.22
C THR A 532 -8.17 19.18 -19.58
N ARG A 533 -8.11 18.12 -20.39
CA ARG A 533 -6.89 17.39 -20.78
C ARG A 533 -6.75 17.41 -22.30
N ILE A 534 -6.27 18.55 -22.79
CA ILE A 534 -6.17 18.89 -24.21
C ILE A 534 -4.94 18.28 -24.90
N HIS A 535 -3.86 18.05 -24.15
CA HIS A 535 -2.60 17.54 -24.70
C HIS A 535 -2.45 16.04 -24.49
N GLU A 536 -1.80 15.39 -25.45
CA GLU A 536 -1.37 13.99 -25.34
C GLU A 536 0.11 13.94 -24.95
N TRP A 537 0.41 13.32 -23.82
CA TRP A 537 1.77 13.26 -23.30
C TRP A 537 2.37 11.88 -23.49
N ARG A 538 3.56 11.83 -24.10
CA ARG A 538 4.41 10.63 -24.17
C ARG A 538 5.64 10.80 -23.29
N ILE A 539 6.15 9.68 -22.77
CA ILE A 539 7.36 9.66 -21.94
C ILE A 539 8.55 9.34 -22.83
N GLU A 540 9.61 10.15 -22.76
CA GLU A 540 10.87 9.95 -23.48
C GLU A 540 12.05 9.96 -22.49
N ASN A 541 13.14 9.31 -22.86
CA ASN A 541 14.39 9.40 -22.11
C ASN A 541 15.16 10.66 -22.54
N ARG A 542 15.63 11.43 -21.57
CA ARG A 542 16.38 12.68 -21.79
C ARG A 542 17.63 12.45 -22.65
N GLY A 543 18.31 11.31 -22.49
CA GLY A 543 19.50 10.97 -23.27
C GLY A 543 19.24 10.74 -24.76
N THR A 544 18.06 10.21 -25.11
CA THR A 544 17.68 9.92 -26.50
C THR A 544 17.35 11.17 -27.31
N ARG A 545 17.09 12.30 -26.66
CA ARG A 545 16.82 13.60 -27.31
C ARG A 545 18.05 14.52 -27.38
N ALA A 546 19.08 14.23 -26.59
CA ALA A 546 20.35 14.95 -26.61
C ALA A 546 21.35 14.39 -27.63
N ALA A 547 21.08 13.18 -28.15
CA ALA A 547 21.72 12.58 -29.32
C ALA A 547 20.89 12.89 -30.56
#